data_AF-A0A271KE08-F1
#
_entry.id   AF-A0A271KE08-F1
#
_cell.length_a   1.000
_cell.length_b   1.000
_cell.length_c   1.000
_cell.angle_alpha   90.00
_cell.angle_beta   90.00
_cell.angle_gamma   90.00
#
_symmetry.space_group_name_H-M   'P 1'
#
loop_
_entity.id
_entity.type
_entity.pdbx_description
1 polymer ?
#
loop_
_entity_poly.entity_id
_entity_poly.type
_entity_poly.pdbx_seq_one_letter_code
_entity_poly.pdbx_strand_id
1 'polypeptide(L)'
;MSDKRVSKNGKKASEDSMSMSALNEAAGWAEELMDAEWKGRKDKENLVRYRLSRKVGVSESYLFRLQYKLREMNDVRGSVYRALMLARHAYGLVSQAGENAYQEEKALADARNSKMAGLAAVVAGPQIRKEMNQ
;
A
#
# COMPACT_ATOMS: atom_id res chain seq x y z
N MET A 1 21.52 2.87 -43.10
CA MET A 1 20.86 4.01 -42.43
C MET A 1 19.83 3.44 -41.48
N SER A 2 20.12 3.43 -40.18
CA SER A 2 19.27 2.81 -39.16
C SER A 2 19.05 3.81 -38.05
N ASP A 3 17.83 4.36 -37.95
CA ASP A 3 17.41 5.04 -36.73
C ASP A 3 16.03 4.58 -36.30
N LYS A 4 16.04 3.82 -35.22
CA LYS A 4 14.88 3.37 -34.44
C LYS A 4 14.25 4.60 -33.78
N ARG A 5 13.06 5.00 -34.21
CA ARG A 5 12.20 5.91 -33.41
C ARG A 5 11.20 5.08 -32.62
N VAL A 6 11.53 4.90 -31.35
CA VAL A 6 10.67 4.30 -30.33
C VAL A 6 9.42 5.17 -30.15
N SER A 7 8.26 4.56 -30.36
CA SER A 7 6.95 5.15 -30.05
C SER A 7 6.83 5.40 -28.55
N LYS A 8 6.67 6.67 -28.17
CA LYS A 8 6.45 7.11 -26.78
C LYS A 8 5.22 8.01 -26.76
N ASN A 9 4.00 7.47 -26.80
CA ASN A 9 2.80 8.26 -26.49
C ASN A 9 1.49 7.49 -26.19
N GLY A 10 1.56 6.31 -25.56
CA GLY A 10 0.36 5.44 -25.40
C GLY A 10 -0.24 5.24 -24.00
N LYS A 11 0.40 5.66 -22.88
CA LYS A 11 0.06 5.09 -21.55
C LYS A 11 -0.51 6.01 -20.45
N LYS A 12 -0.60 7.33 -20.66
CA LYS A 12 -0.85 8.26 -19.54
C LYS A 12 -2.29 8.32 -19.03
N ALA A 13 -3.29 8.27 -19.91
CA ALA A 13 -4.68 8.51 -19.51
C ALA A 13 -5.26 7.41 -18.61
N SER A 14 -4.85 6.16 -18.79
CA SER A 14 -5.28 5.04 -17.95
C SER A 14 -4.56 4.99 -16.60
N GLU A 15 -3.33 5.47 -16.52
CA GLU A 15 -2.56 5.51 -15.28
C GLU A 15 -3.08 6.62 -14.35
N ASP A 16 -3.40 7.79 -14.89
CA ASP A 16 -3.97 8.91 -14.13
C ASP A 16 -5.38 8.61 -13.60
N SER A 17 -6.21 7.87 -14.36
CA SER A 17 -7.55 7.49 -13.88
C SER A 17 -7.50 6.46 -12.75
N MET A 18 -6.57 5.49 -12.85
CA MET A 18 -6.32 4.50 -11.80
C MET A 18 -5.68 5.11 -10.55
N SER A 19 -4.77 6.08 -10.69
CA SER A 19 -4.18 6.78 -9.54
C SER A 19 -5.22 7.60 -8.80
N MET A 20 -6.14 8.26 -9.53
CA MET A 20 -7.24 9.02 -8.94
C MET A 20 -8.25 8.12 -8.23
N SER A 21 -8.57 6.94 -8.77
CA SER A 21 -9.46 5.98 -8.08
C SER A 21 -8.83 5.46 -6.80
N ALA A 22 -7.56 5.04 -6.83
CA ALA A 22 -6.85 4.57 -5.65
C ALA A 22 -6.71 5.65 -4.57
N LEU A 23 -6.51 6.91 -4.99
CA LEU A 23 -6.47 8.05 -4.09
C LEU A 23 -7.82 8.31 -3.40
N ASN A 24 -8.93 8.26 -4.15
CA ASN A 24 -10.28 8.42 -3.59
C ASN A 24 -10.64 7.27 -2.63
N GLU A 25 -10.27 6.03 -2.97
CA GLU A 25 -10.45 4.88 -2.07
C GLU A 25 -9.67 5.06 -0.77
N ALA A 26 -8.38 5.44 -0.86
CA ALA A 26 -7.55 5.67 0.32
C ALA A 26 -8.11 6.80 1.21
N ALA A 27 -8.69 7.84 0.62
CA ALA A 27 -9.36 8.91 1.37
C ALA A 27 -10.59 8.39 2.11
N GLY A 28 -11.44 7.62 1.43
CA GLY A 28 -12.60 6.98 2.07
C GLY A 28 -12.20 6.05 3.22
N TRP A 29 -11.16 5.24 3.03
CA TRP A 29 -10.65 4.38 4.10
C TRP A 29 -10.09 5.16 5.29
N ALA A 30 -9.40 6.29 5.03
CA ALA A 30 -8.89 7.14 6.09
C ALA A 30 -10.03 7.77 6.92
N GLU A 31 -11.13 8.17 6.27
CA GLU A 31 -12.33 8.69 6.94
C GLU A 31 -13.00 7.61 7.80
N GLU A 32 -13.26 6.42 7.24
CA GLU A 32 -13.85 5.30 7.98
C GLU A 32 -13.00 4.88 9.21
N LEU A 33 -11.67 4.88 9.05
CA LEU A 33 -10.76 4.58 10.15
C LEU A 33 -10.74 5.68 11.22
N MET A 34 -10.86 6.95 10.83
CA MET A 34 -10.98 8.07 11.75
C MET A 34 -12.27 7.98 12.57
N ASP A 35 -13.39 7.63 11.92
CA ASP A 35 -14.67 7.43 12.57
C ASP A 35 -14.64 6.25 13.54
N ALA A 36 -14.02 5.13 13.15
CA ALA A 36 -13.86 3.97 14.01
C ALA A 36 -12.94 4.23 15.21
N GLU A 37 -11.96 5.13 15.08
CA GLU A 37 -11.09 5.54 16.19
C GLU A 37 -11.73 6.57 17.13
N TRP A 38 -12.85 7.18 16.74
CA TRP A 38 -13.53 8.23 17.49
C TRP A 38 -14.16 7.70 18.78
N LYS A 39 -13.70 8.19 19.95
CA LYS A 39 -14.16 7.68 21.25
C LYS A 39 -15.28 8.49 21.91
N GLY A 40 -15.72 9.60 21.30
CA GLY A 40 -16.90 10.36 21.73
C GLY A 40 -16.72 11.88 21.81
N ARG A 41 -17.69 12.57 22.43
CA ARG A 41 -17.92 14.02 22.32
C ARG A 41 -16.74 14.93 22.71
N LYS A 42 -15.77 14.45 23.50
CA LYS A 42 -14.58 15.23 23.92
C LYS A 42 -13.35 14.99 23.05
N ASP A 43 -13.39 14.02 22.13
CA ASP A 43 -12.26 13.80 21.23
C ASP A 43 -12.17 14.94 20.23
N LYS A 44 -10.94 15.39 20.00
CA LYS A 44 -10.60 16.35 18.96
C LYS A 44 -10.07 15.57 17.78
N GLU A 45 -10.45 15.97 16.58
CA GLU A 45 -10.04 15.28 15.36
C GLU A 45 -8.52 15.12 15.24
N ASN A 46 -7.73 16.14 15.58
CA ASN A 46 -6.26 16.04 15.57
C ASN A 46 -5.74 14.96 16.53
N LEU A 47 -6.37 14.79 17.70
CA LEU A 47 -5.98 13.72 18.64
C LEU A 47 -6.36 12.34 18.11
N VAL A 48 -7.52 12.22 17.46
CA VAL A 48 -7.94 10.97 16.80
C VAL A 48 -6.98 10.63 15.68
N ARG A 49 -6.64 11.60 14.83
CA ARG A 49 -5.66 11.45 13.74
C ARG A 49 -4.29 11.06 14.26
N TYR A 50 -3.83 11.69 15.34
CA TYR A 50 -2.59 11.32 16.00
C TYR A 50 -2.61 9.87 16.48
N ARG A 51 -3.67 9.43 17.18
CA ARG A 51 -3.78 8.03 17.63
C ARG A 51 -3.81 7.06 16.46
N LEU A 52 -4.58 7.37 15.42
CA LEU A 52 -4.67 6.56 14.20
C LEU A 52 -3.31 6.46 13.52
N SER A 53 -2.58 7.57 13.40
CA SER A 53 -1.23 7.60 12.81
C SER A 53 -0.26 6.65 13.51
N ARG A 54 -0.34 6.59 14.86
CA ARG A 54 0.50 5.72 15.69
C ARG A 54 0.14 4.23 15.54
N LYS A 55 -1.13 3.92 15.28
CA LYS A 55 -1.61 2.54 15.10
C LYS A 55 -1.34 2.01 13.69
N VAL A 56 -1.59 2.83 12.67
CA VAL A 56 -1.51 2.42 11.25
C VAL A 56 -0.10 2.60 10.67
N GLY A 57 0.72 3.47 11.26
CA GLY A 57 2.06 3.76 10.77
C GLY A 57 2.11 4.73 9.57
N VAL A 58 1.02 5.44 9.30
CA VAL A 58 0.95 6.52 8.31
C VAL A 58 1.07 7.86 9.04
N SER A 59 1.84 8.81 8.49
CA SER A 59 2.06 10.08 9.19
C SER A 59 0.77 10.91 9.29
N GLU A 60 0.64 11.64 10.40
CA GLU A 60 -0.51 12.52 10.66
C GLU A 60 -0.71 13.54 9.54
N SER A 61 0.39 14.12 9.02
CA SER A 61 0.34 15.05 7.89
C SER A 61 -0.20 14.41 6.61
N TYR A 62 0.05 13.12 6.38
CA TYR A 62 -0.46 12.43 5.21
C TYR A 62 -1.95 12.13 5.35
N LEU A 63 -2.39 11.68 6.53
CA LEU A 63 -3.81 11.51 6.85
C LEU A 63 -4.58 12.84 6.73
N PHE A 64 -3.99 13.93 7.22
CA PHE A 64 -4.57 15.27 7.06
C PHE A 64 -4.72 15.65 5.58
N ARG A 65 -3.74 15.34 4.74
CA ARG A 65 -3.82 15.63 3.30
C ARG A 65 -4.91 14.81 2.62
N LEU A 66 -5.04 13.52 2.95
CA LEU A 66 -6.11 12.66 2.41
C LEU A 66 -7.50 13.22 2.74
N GLN A 67 -7.68 13.80 3.92
CA GLN A 67 -8.97 14.34 4.34
C GLN A 67 -9.26 15.73 3.76
N TYR A 68 -8.29 16.66 3.80
CA TYR A 68 -8.55 18.07 3.50
C TYR A 68 -7.95 18.58 2.20
N LYS A 69 -6.93 17.89 1.69
CA LYS A 69 -6.13 18.31 0.54
C LYS A 69 -6.14 17.27 -0.58
N LEU A 70 -7.20 16.46 -0.65
CA LEU A 70 -7.34 15.40 -1.65
C LEU A 70 -7.23 15.95 -3.08
N ARG A 71 -7.82 17.13 -3.34
CA ARG A 71 -7.76 17.83 -4.64
C ARG A 71 -6.36 18.29 -5.04
N GLU A 72 -5.44 18.41 -4.08
CA GLU A 72 -4.03 18.76 -4.30
C GLU A 72 -3.15 17.50 -4.48
N MET A 73 -3.74 16.30 -4.38
CA MET A 73 -3.06 15.03 -4.53
C MET A 73 -3.41 14.44 -5.90
N ASN A 74 -2.41 13.93 -6.61
CA ASN A 74 -2.60 13.24 -7.89
C ASN A 74 -2.55 11.72 -7.74
N ASP A 75 -1.94 11.25 -6.66
CA ASP A 75 -1.68 9.84 -6.40
C ASP A 75 -1.50 9.59 -4.91
N VAL A 76 -1.66 8.33 -4.52
CA VAL A 76 -1.40 7.82 -3.17
C VAL A 76 -0.17 6.92 -3.19
N ARG A 77 0.71 7.08 -2.19
CA ARG A 77 1.88 6.21 -2.09
C ARG A 77 1.40 4.78 -1.82
N GLY A 78 1.84 3.81 -2.62
CA GLY A 78 1.41 2.42 -2.46
C GLY A 78 1.62 1.84 -1.05
N SER A 79 2.67 2.28 -0.33
CA SER A 79 2.87 1.92 1.08
C SER A 79 1.77 2.44 2.00
N VAL A 80 1.27 3.65 1.75
CA VAL A 80 0.16 4.25 2.51
C VAL A 80 -1.15 3.56 2.16
N TYR A 81 -1.41 3.34 0.88
CA TYR A 81 -2.59 2.60 0.42
C TYR A 81 -2.68 1.22 1.11
N ARG A 82 -1.58 0.45 1.08
CA ARG A 82 -1.51 -0.85 1.74
C ARG A 82 -1.68 -0.77 3.26
N ALA A 83 -1.10 0.24 3.90
CA ALA A 83 -1.23 0.42 5.35
C ALA A 83 -2.68 0.73 5.75
N LEU A 84 -3.37 1.60 5.00
CA LEU A 84 -4.78 1.92 5.23
C LEU A 84 -5.69 0.72 5.00
N MET A 85 -5.47 -0.03 3.91
CA MET A 85 -6.18 -1.28 3.63
C MET A 85 -6.03 -2.27 4.79
N LEU A 86 -4.79 -2.55 5.21
CA LEU A 86 -4.48 -3.44 6.33
C LEU A 86 -5.15 -2.99 7.64
N ALA A 87 -5.09 -1.70 7.94
CA ALA A 87 -5.76 -1.15 9.11
C ALA A 87 -7.27 -1.35 9.03
N ARG A 88 -7.87 -1.12 7.88
CA ARG A 88 -9.31 -1.32 7.66
C ARG A 88 -9.73 -2.77 7.92
N HIS A 89 -8.95 -3.74 7.46
CA HIS A 89 -9.16 -5.16 7.82
C HIS A 89 -9.03 -5.38 9.33
N ALA A 90 -8.01 -4.82 9.98
CA ALA A 90 -7.80 -4.99 11.42
C ALA A 90 -8.92 -4.36 12.27
N TYR A 91 -9.57 -3.31 11.77
CA TYR A 91 -10.74 -2.67 12.40
C TYR A 91 -12.06 -3.40 12.08
N GLY A 92 -12.04 -4.45 11.24
CA GLY A 92 -13.23 -5.19 10.84
C GLY A 92 -14.17 -4.41 9.92
N LEU A 93 -13.66 -3.39 9.23
CA LEU A 93 -14.44 -2.49 8.37
C LEU A 93 -14.59 -3.01 6.93
N VAL A 94 -14.06 -4.21 6.65
CA VAL A 94 -14.14 -4.83 5.32
C VAL A 94 -15.34 -5.76 5.25
N SER A 95 -16.24 -5.50 4.29
CA SER A 95 -17.26 -6.47 3.88
C SER A 95 -16.58 -7.63 3.13
N GLN A 96 -17.01 -8.88 3.36
CA GLN A 96 -16.37 -10.13 2.92
C GLN A 96 -15.89 -10.18 1.45
N ALA A 97 -16.45 -9.34 0.56
CA ALA A 97 -16.00 -9.21 -0.83
C ALA A 97 -14.57 -8.63 -0.99
N GLY A 98 -14.11 -7.76 -0.08
CA GLY A 98 -12.76 -7.16 -0.13
C GLY A 98 -11.65 -8.07 0.41
N GLU A 99 -11.99 -8.99 1.31
CA GLU A 99 -11.06 -9.96 1.91
C GLU A 99 -10.39 -10.83 0.85
N ASN A 100 -11.15 -11.25 -0.17
CA ASN A 100 -10.65 -12.11 -1.24
C ASN A 100 -9.60 -11.40 -2.11
N ALA A 101 -9.83 -10.13 -2.47
CA ALA A 101 -8.89 -9.35 -3.28
C ALA A 101 -7.56 -9.11 -2.55
N TYR A 102 -7.60 -8.86 -1.24
CA TYR A 102 -6.40 -8.70 -0.41
C TYR A 102 -5.59 -10.00 -0.31
N GLN A 103 -6.25 -11.14 -0.09
CA GLN A 103 -5.57 -12.43 -0.03
C GLN A 103 -4.93 -12.79 -1.38
N GLU A 104 -5.58 -12.45 -2.50
CA GLU A 104 -5.01 -12.62 -3.84
C GLU A 104 -3.77 -11.74 -4.06
N GLU A 105 -3.80 -10.48 -3.67
CA GLU A 105 -2.64 -9.58 -3.79
C GLU A 105 -1.47 -10.04 -2.91
N LYS A 106 -1.76 -10.46 -1.66
CA LYS A 106 -0.76 -11.03 -0.75
C LYS A 106 -0.14 -12.30 -1.33
N ALA A 107 -0.96 -13.21 -1.84
CA ALA A 107 -0.49 -14.44 -2.48
C ALA A 107 0.39 -14.15 -3.72
N LEU A 108 0.03 -13.14 -4.52
CA LEU A 108 0.84 -12.68 -5.65
C LEU A 108 2.17 -12.08 -5.21
N ALA A 109 2.18 -11.28 -4.13
CA ALA A 109 3.39 -10.70 -3.57
C ALA A 109 4.32 -11.77 -2.98
N ASP A 110 3.76 -12.75 -2.25
CA ASP A 110 4.51 -13.87 -1.69
C ASP A 110 5.06 -14.79 -2.79
N ALA A 111 4.29 -15.03 -3.86
CA ALA A 111 4.76 -15.76 -5.04
C ALA A 111 5.89 -15.03 -5.78
N ARG A 112 5.84 -13.70 -5.89
CA ARG A 112 6.92 -12.88 -6.46
C ARG A 112 8.18 -12.95 -5.60
N ASN A 113 8.04 -12.85 -4.28
CA ASN A 113 9.15 -12.93 -3.34
C ASN A 113 9.81 -14.33 -3.35
N SER A 114 9.00 -15.39 -3.44
CA SER A 114 9.49 -16.78 -3.56
C SER A 114 10.29 -17.02 -4.85
N LYS A 115 9.86 -16.47 -5.99
CA LYS A 115 10.62 -16.55 -7.25
C LYS A 115 11.95 -15.80 -7.19
N MET A 116 11.98 -14.63 -6.55
CA MET A 116 13.23 -13.88 -6.33
C MET A 116 14.19 -14.60 -5.39
N ALA A 117 13.67 -15.24 -4.33
CA ALA A 117 14.47 -16.07 -3.43
C ALA A 117 15.07 -17.29 -4.14
N GLY A 118 14.30 -17.94 -5.02
CA GLY A 118 14.78 -19.04 -5.85
C GLY A 118 15.89 -18.63 -6.83
N LEU A 119 15.73 -17.47 -7.49
CA LEU A 119 16.77 -16.93 -8.39
C LEU A 119 18.04 -16.53 -7.63
N ALA A 120 17.91 -15.96 -6.43
CA ALA A 120 19.05 -15.63 -5.58
C ALA A 120 19.81 -16.90 -5.12
N ALA A 121 19.09 -17.99 -4.80
CA ALA A 121 19.70 -19.27 -4.47
C ALA A 121 20.42 -19.92 -5.68
N VAL A 122 19.85 -19.79 -6.89
CA VAL A 122 20.48 -20.28 -8.13
C VAL A 122 21.74 -19.48 -8.50
N VAL A 123 21.73 -18.16 -8.28
CA VAL A 123 22.91 -17.30 -8.50
C VAL A 123 23.99 -17.52 -7.43
N ALA A 124 23.61 -17.85 -6.19
CA ALA A 124 24.56 -18.07 -5.10
C ALA A 124 25.37 -19.37 -5.21
N GLY A 125 24.95 -20.32 -6.05
CA GLY A 125 25.63 -21.60 -6.26
C GLY A 125 25.62 -22.52 -5.02
N PRO A 126 25.96 -23.82 -5.19
CA PRO A 126 26.01 -24.77 -4.09
C PRO A 126 27.13 -24.39 -3.10
N GLN A 127 26.75 -24.10 -1.86
CA GLN A 127 27.68 -23.85 -0.76
C GLN A 127 28.39 -25.16 -0.42
N ILE A 128 29.62 -25.31 -0.91
CA ILE A 128 30.51 -26.42 -0.55
C ILE A 128 30.82 -26.27 0.94
N ARG A 129 30.15 -27.08 1.77
CA ARG A 129 30.50 -27.24 3.19
C ARG A 129 31.90 -27.83 3.27
N LYS A 130 32.88 -26.99 3.62
CA LYS A 130 34.19 -27.46 4.06
C LYS A 130 34.03 -28.02 5.48
N GLU A 131 33.94 -29.34 5.60
CA GLU A 131 34.08 -30.02 6.87
C GLU A 131 35.52 -29.78 7.37
N MET A 132 35.64 -29.12 8.52
CA MET A 132 36.88 -29.04 9.29
C MET A 132 37.00 -30.34 10.10
N ASN A 133 37.83 -31.28 9.65
CA ASN A 133 38.28 -32.39 10.48
C ASN A 133 39.45 -31.92 11.36
N GLN A 134 39.33 -32.26 12.65
CA GLN A 134 40.41 -32.24 13.64
C GLN A 134 41.39 -33.39 13.39
#